data_AF-N9R0A5-F1
#
_entry.id   AF-N9R0A5-F1
#
_cell.length_a   1.000
_cell.length_b   1.000
_cell.length_c   1.000
_cell.angle_alpha   90.00
_cell.angle_beta   90.00
_cell.angle_gamma   90.00
#
_symmetry.space_group_name_H-M   'P 1'
#
loop_
_entity.id
_entity.type
_entity.pdbx_description
1 polymer ?
#
loop_
_entity_poly.entity_id
_entity_poly.type
_entity_poly.pdbx_seq_one_letter_code
_entity_poly.pdbx_strand_id
1 'polypeptide(L)'
;MLLYLDKFAEILQVKKNSVVRYEKHSAPLDMDQLDRLEDRRFNIPFILWGTTEVKGSELSEQEQKLVQLYRQTREEMRGGLVSLVETYANQFK
;
A
#
# COMPACT_ATOMS: atom_id res chain seq x y z
N MET A 1 -21.46 -10.03 9.57
CA MET A 1 -21.35 -8.87 8.64
C MET A 1 -21.68 -7.53 9.31
N LEU A 2 -22.71 -7.42 10.17
CA LEU A 2 -23.07 -6.14 10.85
C LEU A 2 -22.00 -5.60 11.84
N LEU A 3 -21.24 -6.48 12.50
CA LEU A 3 -20.18 -6.11 13.46
C LEU A 3 -18.97 -5.40 12.82
N TYR A 4 -18.77 -5.57 11.51
CA TYR A 4 -17.64 -4.97 10.78
C TYR A 4 -17.93 -3.51 10.40
N LEU A 5 -19.21 -3.21 10.10
CA LEU A 5 -19.66 -1.86 9.75
C LEU A 5 -19.55 -0.88 10.91
N ASP A 6 -19.80 -1.33 12.14
CA ASP A 6 -19.71 -0.47 13.33
C ASP A 6 -18.27 -0.04 13.60
N LYS A 7 -17.31 -0.97 13.50
CA LYS A 7 -15.89 -0.67 13.64
C LYS A 7 -15.37 0.23 12.53
N PHE A 8 -15.81 0.03 11.30
CA PHE A 8 -15.39 0.87 10.18
C PHE A 8 -15.98 2.29 10.29
N ALA A 9 -17.24 2.40 10.73
CA ALA A 9 -17.86 3.69 11.02
C ALA A 9 -17.13 4.44 12.15
N GLU A 10 -16.66 3.72 13.17
CA GLU A 10 -15.85 4.27 14.26
C GLU A 10 -14.49 4.79 13.76
N ILE A 11 -13.79 4.03 12.92
CA ILE A 11 -12.50 4.45 12.33
C ILE A 11 -12.67 5.73 11.51
N LEU A 12 -13.71 5.78 10.68
CA LEU A 12 -14.00 6.95 9.85
C LEU A 12 -14.66 8.11 10.63
N GLN A 13 -15.06 7.88 11.88
CA GLN A 13 -15.97 8.70 12.71
C GLN A 13 -17.18 9.24 11.93
N VAL A 14 -17.89 8.34 11.26
CA VAL A 14 -19.14 8.63 10.55
C VAL A 14 -20.29 7.80 11.12
N LYS A 15 -21.52 8.14 10.77
CA LYS A 15 -22.68 7.30 11.09
C LYS A 15 -22.59 5.99 10.30
N LYS A 16 -23.02 4.87 10.90
CA LYS A 16 -23.08 3.53 10.24
C LYS A 16 -23.71 3.57 8.84
N ASN A 17 -24.77 4.35 8.66
CA ASN A 17 -25.46 4.48 7.37
C ASN A 17 -24.60 5.14 6.29
N SER A 18 -23.60 5.95 6.66
CA SER A 18 -22.62 6.47 5.70
C SER A 18 -21.72 5.36 5.16
N VAL A 19 -21.33 4.39 5.98
CA VAL A 19 -20.53 3.25 5.53
C VAL A 19 -21.25 2.43 4.46
N VAL A 20 -22.56 2.23 4.63
CA VAL A 20 -23.41 1.56 3.63
C VAL A 20 -23.39 2.29 2.29
N ARG A 21 -23.25 3.62 2.29
CA ARG A 21 -23.14 4.41 1.05
C ARG A 21 -21.81 4.20 0.33
N TYR A 22 -20.71 4.06 1.06
CA TYR A 22 -19.41 3.74 0.46
C TYR A 22 -19.45 2.34 -0.19
N GLU A 23 -20.00 1.33 0.51
CA GLU A 23 -20.05 -0.05 0.00
C GLU A 23 -21.02 -0.25 -1.17
N LYS A 24 -22.24 0.30 -1.08
CA LYS A 24 -23.32 -0.02 -2.04
C LYS A 24 -23.53 1.00 -3.14
N HIS A 25 -23.06 2.22 -2.92
CA HIS A 25 -23.28 3.34 -3.84
C HIS A 25 -21.98 3.97 -4.32
N SER A 26 -20.84 3.35 -4.03
CA SER A 26 -19.50 3.81 -4.44
C SER A 26 -19.26 5.29 -4.13
N ALA A 27 -19.84 5.77 -3.02
CA ALA A 27 -19.61 7.13 -2.59
C ALA A 27 -18.12 7.29 -2.23
N PRO A 28 -17.47 8.40 -2.63
CA PRO A 28 -16.06 8.60 -2.33
C PRO A 28 -15.84 8.83 -0.84
N LEU A 29 -14.66 8.44 -0.36
CA LEU A 29 -14.13 8.90 0.93
C LEU A 29 -13.56 10.30 0.76
N ASP A 30 -13.73 11.16 1.76
CA ASP A 30 -13.05 12.45 1.81
C ASP A 30 -11.63 12.34 2.39
N MET A 31 -10.85 13.43 2.30
CA MET A 31 -9.45 13.44 2.75
C MET A 31 -9.33 13.16 4.26
N ASP A 32 -10.21 13.72 5.09
CA ASP A 32 -10.20 13.47 6.54
C ASP A 32 -10.44 11.98 6.86
N GLN A 33 -11.30 11.31 6.09
CA GLN A 33 -11.55 9.87 6.20
C GLN A 33 -10.35 9.04 5.75
N LEU A 34 -9.64 9.45 4.70
CA LEU A 34 -8.42 8.80 4.23
C LEU A 34 -7.29 8.96 5.26
N ASP A 35 -7.11 10.14 5.84
CA ASP A 35 -6.12 10.41 6.88
C ASP A 35 -6.35 9.53 8.12
N ARG A 36 -7.62 9.36 8.54
CA ARG A 36 -7.99 8.47 9.65
C ARG A 36 -7.71 7.00 9.37
N LEU A 37 -7.84 6.58 8.11
CA LEU A 37 -7.45 5.24 7.70
C LEU A 37 -5.91 5.11 7.74
N GLU A 38 -5.17 6.12 7.32
CA GLU A 38 -3.71 6.13 7.41
C GLU A 38 -3.21 6.05 8.86
N ASP A 39 -3.84 6.78 9.78
CA ASP A 39 -3.54 6.73 11.23
C ASP A 39 -3.69 5.32 11.82
N ARG A 40 -4.56 4.50 11.21
CA ARG A 40 -4.77 3.09 11.57
C ARG A 40 -3.91 2.12 10.75
N ARG A 41 -2.90 2.64 10.04
CA ARG A 41 -1.94 1.93 9.19
C ARG A 41 -2.56 1.26 7.96
N PHE A 42 -3.72 1.72 7.49
CA PHE A 42 -4.21 1.31 6.18
C PHE A 42 -3.32 1.91 5.07
N ASN A 43 -3.10 1.14 4.00
CA ASN A 43 -2.33 1.58 2.86
C ASN A 43 -3.21 2.42 1.92
N ILE A 44 -3.18 3.74 2.10
CA ILE A 44 -3.99 4.68 1.29
C ILE A 44 -3.64 4.61 -0.20
N PRO A 45 -2.35 4.59 -0.62
CA PRO A 45 -2.02 4.41 -2.02
C PRO A 45 -2.66 3.16 -2.66
N PHE A 46 -2.69 2.05 -1.92
CA PHE A 46 -3.34 0.84 -2.39
C PHE A 46 -4.86 1.00 -2.49
N ILE A 47 -5.48 1.66 -1.52
CA ILE A 47 -6.94 1.91 -1.52
C ILE A 47 -7.36 2.81 -2.70
N LEU A 48 -6.57 3.83 -3.02
CA LEU A 48 -6.92 4.81 -4.06
C LEU A 48 -6.53 4.37 -5.47
N TRP A 49 -5.38 3.71 -5.61
CA TRP A 49 -4.76 3.46 -6.92
C TRP A 49 -4.39 2.00 -7.17
N GLY A 50 -4.62 1.10 -6.20
CA GLY A 50 -4.25 -0.31 -6.31
C GLY A 50 -2.73 -0.54 -6.30
N THR A 51 -1.94 0.48 -5.95
CA THR A 51 -0.47 0.40 -5.93
C THR A 51 0.01 0.19 -4.51
N THR A 52 0.93 -0.76 -4.31
CA THR A 52 1.62 -0.91 -3.02
C THR A 52 2.87 -0.06 -3.10
N GLU A 53 2.80 1.18 -2.63
CA GLU A 53 4.02 1.98 -2.49
C GLU A 53 4.89 1.38 -1.38
N VAL A 54 6.13 1.04 -1.73
CA VAL A 54 7.15 0.74 -0.73
C VAL A 54 7.49 2.06 -0.06
N LYS A 55 7.02 2.27 1.18
CA LYS A 55 7.36 3.47 1.96
C LYS A 55 8.87 3.48 2.16
N GLY A 56 9.56 4.40 1.47
CA GLY A 56 11.03 4.48 1.52
C GLY A 56 11.58 4.57 2.94
N SER A 57 10.82 5.16 3.87
CA SER A 57 11.18 5.26 5.29
C SER A 57 11.32 3.93 6.03
N GLU A 58 10.81 2.82 5.48
CA GLU A 58 10.92 1.48 6.06
C GLU A 58 12.11 0.67 5.48
N LEU A 59 12.79 1.22 4.48
CA LEU A 59 13.94 0.62 3.83
C LEU A 59 15.25 1.27 4.30
N SER A 60 16.27 0.46 4.56
CA SER A 60 17.65 0.92 4.68
C SER A 60 18.12 1.60 3.39
N GLU A 61 19.19 2.39 3.47
CA GLU A 61 19.75 3.11 2.32
C GLU A 61 20.08 2.14 1.16
N GLN A 62 20.60 0.96 1.47
CA GLN A 62 20.93 -0.07 0.48
C GLN A 62 19.68 -0.62 -0.20
N GLU A 63 18.61 -0.87 0.57
CA GLU A 63 17.34 -1.36 0.03
C GLU A 63 16.67 -0.30 -0.86
N GLN A 64 16.66 0.96 -0.44
CA GLN A 64 16.15 2.08 -1.26
C GLN A 64 16.90 2.16 -2.60
N LYS A 65 18.23 2.01 -2.56
CA LYS A 65 19.08 2.05 -3.76
C LYS A 65 18.79 0.88 -4.70
N LEU A 66 18.54 -0.32 -4.18
CA LEU A 66 18.12 -1.47 -5.00
C LEU A 66 16.77 -1.22 -5.68
N VAL A 67 15.79 -0.69 -4.95
CA VAL A 67 14.47 -0.34 -5.52
C VAL A 67 14.60 0.74 -6.60
N GLN A 68 15.43 1.76 -6.37
CA GLN A 68 15.69 2.81 -7.35
C GLN A 68 16.31 2.25 -8.64
N LEU A 69 17.37 1.44 -8.51
CA LEU A 69 18.05 0.81 -9.65
C LEU A 69 17.12 -0.10 -10.43
N TYR A 70 16.28 -0.88 -9.73
CA TYR A 70 15.26 -1.72 -10.36
C TYR A 70 14.25 -0.91 -11.18
N ARG A 71 13.76 0.21 -10.64
CA ARG A 71 12.80 1.08 -11.35
C ARG A 71 13.42 1.78 -12.57
N GLN A 72 14.70 2.15 -12.51
CA GLN A 72 15.45 2.74 -13.63
C GLN A 72 15.82 1.72 -14.71
N THR A 73 15.82 0.43 -14.38
CA THR A 73 16.11 -0.65 -15.32
C THR A 73 14.92 -0.84 -16.26
N ARG A 74 15.19 -0.95 -17.57
CA ARG A 74 14.18 -1.24 -18.59
C ARG A 74 13.42 -2.51 -18.23
N GLU A 75 12.12 -2.53 -18.49
CA GLU A 75 11.23 -3.58 -18.01
C GLU A 75 11.68 -4.97 -18.46
N GLU A 76 12.09 -5.11 -19.72
CA GLU A 76 12.61 -6.34 -20.31
C GLU A 76 13.91 -6.85 -19.65
N MET A 77 14.65 -5.98 -18.96
CA MET A 77 15.93 -6.31 -18.32
C MET A 77 15.82 -6.51 -16.81
N ARG A 78 14.67 -6.20 -16.21
CA ARG A 78 14.45 -6.32 -14.75
C ARG A 78 14.64 -7.75 -14.24
N GLY A 79 14.22 -8.74 -15.04
CA GLY A 79 14.44 -10.16 -14.71
C GLY A 79 15.92 -10.50 -14.55
N GLY A 80 16.78 -10.00 -15.45
CA GLY A 80 18.23 -10.20 -15.36
C GLY A 80 18.85 -9.53 -14.13
N LEU A 81 18.39 -8.33 -13.76
CA LEU A 81 18.83 -7.67 -12.53
C LEU A 81 18.47 -8.49 -11.28
N VAL A 82 17.26 -9.05 -11.23
CA VAL A 82 16.84 -9.92 -10.12
C VAL A 82 17.72 -11.16 -10.05
N SER A 83 17.98 -11.83 -11.18
CA SER A 83 18.84 -13.03 -11.21
C SER A 83 20.27 -12.76 -10.71
N LEU A 84 20.83 -11.58 -10.98
CA LEU A 84 22.13 -11.19 -10.44
C LEU A 84 22.09 -11.07 -8.91
N VAL A 85 21.10 -10.35 -8.38
CA VAL A 85 20.92 -10.20 -6.93
C VAL A 85 20.70 -11.55 -6.26
N GLU A 86 19.88 -12.42 -6.85
CA GLU A 86 19.66 -13.80 -6.37
C GLU A 86 20.94 -14.63 -6.33
N THR A 87 21.77 -14.53 -7.39
CA THR A 87 23.06 -15.24 -7.46
C THR A 87 23.95 -14.83 -6.30
N TYR A 88 24.09 -13.52 -6.03
CA TYR A 88 24.88 -13.02 -4.91
C TYR A 88 24.29 -13.41 -3.55
N ALA A 89 22.97 -13.29 -3.37
CA ALA A 89 22.30 -13.59 -2.11
C ALA A 89 22.36 -15.08 -1.72
N ASN A 90 22.42 -15.97 -2.72
CA ASN A 90 22.47 -17.41 -2.51
C ASN A 90 23.90 -17.99 -2.57
N GLN A 91 24.92 -17.20 -2.93
CA GLN A 91 26.31 -17.66 -3.02
C GLN A 91 26.88 -18.19 -1.68
N PHE A 92 26.32 -17.72 -0.56
CA PHE A 92 26.79 -18.03 0.79
C PHE A 92 25.74 -18.75 1.65
N LYS A 93 24.68 -19.27 1.02
CA LYS A 93 23.74 -20.20 1.65
C LYS A 93 24.20 -21.64 1.41
#